data_AF-A0A6C1QTE1-F1
#
_entry.id   AF-A0A6C1QTE1-F1
#
_cell.length_a   1.000
_cell.length_b   1.000
_cell.length_c   1.000
_cell.angle_alpha   90.00
_cell.angle_beta   90.00
_cell.angle_gamma   90.00
#
_symmetry.space_group_name_H-M   'P 1'
#
loop_
_entity.id
_entity.type
_entity.pdbx_description
1 polymer ?
#
loop_
_entity_poly.entity_id
_entity_poly.type
_entity_poly.pdbx_seq_one_letter_code
_entity_poly.pdbx_strand_id
1 'polypeptide(L)'
;MNQDQVKEQLLRLEEDVEDFFVIFSGKTSKKVNGLYYPNTHEIILHNKNFQNDNQLIYTAIHEFAHHVHATRSPLPVGPKPHTIEFRRILHELLAKAEELEIYQNIFRSNPDFIALTHRIRTRYLSAGGQLMKEFGQVLIEAQQLCDRHHARFEDYVQRTLCLETQTANSMIRMHAYDVRPEVGYENMKIVASIGDPDRRDEAQQAFAEGKSRDAVRAILRTGSSEEPDPATQLQKERRRIERTIASLQSKLEDLDRRLELISPAR
;
A
#
# COMPACT_ATOMS: atom_id res chain seq x y z
N MET A 1 -1.30 -17.78 24.38
CA MET A 1 0.17 -17.54 24.40
C MET A 1 0.59 -16.44 25.39
N ASN A 2 1.83 -16.46 25.89
CA ASN A 2 2.44 -15.38 26.69
C ASN A 2 3.42 -14.52 25.86
N GLN A 3 3.99 -13.46 26.46
CA GLN A 3 4.88 -12.52 25.76
C GLN A 3 6.18 -13.14 25.23
N ASP A 4 6.78 -14.07 25.98
CA ASP A 4 8.05 -14.71 25.60
C ASP A 4 7.83 -15.65 24.43
N GLN A 5 6.73 -16.41 24.46
CA GLN A 5 6.29 -17.26 23.34
C GLN A 5 6.03 -16.43 22.08
N VAL A 6 5.40 -15.25 22.20
CA VAL A 6 5.20 -14.36 21.06
C VAL A 6 6.54 -13.87 20.50
N LYS A 7 7.47 -13.42 21.36
CA LYS A 7 8.80 -12.98 20.92
C LYS A 7 9.55 -14.11 20.20
N GLU A 8 9.51 -15.33 20.74
CA GLU A 8 10.12 -16.51 20.13
C GLU A 8 9.52 -16.79 18.74
N GLN A 9 8.20 -16.72 18.57
CA GLN A 9 7.58 -16.89 17.25
C GLN A 9 7.99 -15.79 16.27
N LEU A 10 8.10 -14.52 16.70
CA LEU A 10 8.53 -13.42 15.83
C LEU A 10 9.98 -13.60 15.37
N LEU A 11 10.88 -14.03 16.26
CA LEU A 11 12.28 -14.31 15.91
C LEU A 11 12.44 -15.49 14.94
N ARG A 12 11.49 -16.44 14.93
CA ARG A 12 11.45 -17.50 13.89
C ARG A 12 11.11 -16.93 12.50
N LEU A 13 10.38 -15.81 12.44
CA LEU A 13 10.09 -15.13 11.16
C LEU A 13 11.29 -14.33 10.69
N GLU A 14 12.04 -13.71 11.60
CA GLU A 14 13.23 -12.97 11.25
C GLU A 14 14.18 -12.89 12.46
N GLU A 15 15.36 -13.49 12.33
CA GLU A 15 16.34 -13.58 13.41
C GLU A 15 17.36 -12.44 13.37
N ASP A 16 17.65 -11.89 12.18
CA ASP A 16 18.66 -10.85 11.98
C ASP A 16 18.04 -9.45 12.12
N VAL A 17 17.59 -9.15 13.34
CA VAL A 17 16.97 -7.87 13.72
C VAL A 17 17.57 -7.35 15.02
N GLU A 18 17.54 -6.04 15.22
CA GLU A 18 17.94 -5.47 16.51
C GLU A 18 17.03 -5.98 17.64
N ASP A 19 17.54 -6.00 18.87
CA ASP A 19 16.76 -6.50 19.99
C ASP A 19 15.55 -5.60 20.29
N PHE A 20 14.46 -6.23 20.71
CA PHE A 20 13.17 -5.60 20.95
C PHE A 20 12.41 -6.27 22.10
N PHE A 21 11.44 -5.58 22.67
CA PHE A 21 10.60 -6.09 23.74
C PHE A 21 9.19 -6.36 23.25
N VAL A 22 8.60 -7.47 23.70
CA VAL A 22 7.17 -7.73 23.54
C VAL A 22 6.51 -7.56 24.90
N ILE A 23 5.56 -6.63 25.00
CA ILE A 23 4.91 -6.26 26.26
C ILE A 23 3.41 -6.45 26.12
N PHE A 24 2.84 -7.30 26.98
CA PHE A 24 1.39 -7.40 27.10
C PHE A 24 0.89 -6.34 28.08
N SER A 25 0.06 -5.42 27.60
CA SER A 25 -0.34 -4.25 28.41
C SER A 25 -1.30 -4.61 29.56
N GLY A 26 -1.85 -5.82 29.60
CA GLY A 26 -2.86 -6.27 30.56
C GLY A 26 -4.22 -5.56 30.44
N LYS A 27 -4.45 -4.83 29.35
CA LYS A 27 -5.59 -3.91 29.16
C LYS A 27 -6.23 -4.13 27.80
N THR A 28 -7.46 -3.64 27.66
CA THR A 28 -8.12 -3.42 26.38
C THR A 28 -7.85 -2.00 25.89
N SER A 29 -7.95 -1.79 24.58
CA SER A 29 -7.92 -0.47 23.97
C SER A 29 -8.99 -0.38 22.90
N LYS A 30 -9.74 0.73 22.91
CA LYS A 30 -10.79 0.99 21.92
C LYS A 30 -10.22 1.49 20.59
N LYS A 31 -8.94 1.91 20.55
CA LYS A 31 -8.35 2.57 19.39
C LYS A 31 -7.47 1.64 18.55
N VAL A 32 -6.66 0.82 19.21
CA VAL A 32 -5.62 0.01 18.57
C VAL A 32 -5.48 -1.33 19.31
N ASN A 33 -4.98 -2.34 18.61
CA ASN A 33 -4.70 -3.66 19.19
C ASN A 33 -3.23 -3.84 19.57
N GLY A 34 -2.34 -3.16 18.84
CA GLY A 34 -0.90 -3.14 19.06
C GLY A 34 -0.33 -1.76 18.73
N LEU A 35 0.88 -1.52 19.21
CA LEU A 35 1.69 -0.32 18.94
C LEU A 35 3.17 -0.71 18.94
N TYR A 36 3.94 -0.14 18.01
CA TYR A 36 5.40 -0.17 18.04
C TYR A 36 6.00 1.19 18.40
N TYR A 37 6.96 1.20 19.32
CA TYR A 37 7.75 2.38 19.70
C TYR A 37 9.19 2.26 19.17
N PRO A 38 9.54 2.99 18.09
CA PRO A 38 10.87 2.89 17.48
C PRO A 38 12.04 3.30 18.39
N ASN A 39 11.82 4.22 19.34
CA ASN A 39 12.92 4.72 20.19
C ASN A 39 13.34 3.73 21.28
N THR A 40 12.43 2.84 21.70
CA THR A 40 12.63 1.86 22.78
C THR A 40 12.62 0.42 22.28
N HIS A 41 12.35 0.22 20.98
CA HIS A 41 12.11 -1.09 20.36
C HIS A 41 11.04 -1.89 21.10
N GLU A 42 9.97 -1.23 21.54
CA GLU A 42 8.89 -1.89 22.28
C GLU A 42 7.69 -2.17 21.37
N ILE A 43 7.31 -3.43 21.29
CA ILE A 43 6.04 -3.90 20.73
C ILE A 43 5.07 -4.07 21.91
N ILE A 44 4.07 -3.21 21.99
CA ILE A 44 3.01 -3.28 23.00
C ILE A 44 1.76 -3.88 22.39
N LEU A 45 1.26 -4.96 23.00
CA LEU A 45 0.02 -5.63 22.61
C LEU A 45 -1.04 -5.45 23.70
N HIS A 46 -2.21 -4.93 23.31
CA HIS A 46 -3.38 -4.83 24.19
C HIS A 46 -4.06 -6.19 24.28
N ASN A 47 -3.42 -7.12 24.99
CA ASN A 47 -3.72 -8.55 24.95
C ASN A 47 -5.16 -8.93 25.32
N LYS A 48 -5.89 -8.08 26.07
CA LYS A 48 -7.31 -8.32 26.38
C LYS A 48 -8.27 -8.01 25.21
N ASN A 49 -7.78 -7.42 24.11
CA ASN A 49 -8.58 -7.20 22.91
C ASN A 49 -8.79 -8.49 22.08
N PHE A 50 -7.92 -9.49 22.24
CA PHE A 50 -7.92 -10.67 21.39
C PHE A 50 -8.79 -11.79 21.96
N GLN A 51 -9.49 -12.47 21.07
CA GLN A 51 -10.34 -13.62 21.42
C GLN A 51 -9.62 -14.96 21.26
N ASN A 52 -8.50 -14.98 20.52
CA ASN A 52 -7.70 -16.18 20.29
C ASN A 52 -6.25 -15.80 19.93
N ASP A 53 -5.36 -16.79 19.99
CA ASP A 53 -3.93 -16.62 19.74
C ASP A 53 -3.63 -16.22 18.27
N ASN A 54 -4.47 -16.62 17.32
CA ASN A 54 -4.27 -16.25 15.91
C ASN A 54 -4.44 -14.74 15.66
N GLN A 55 -5.42 -14.10 16.31
CA GLN A 55 -5.59 -12.64 16.26
C GLN A 55 -4.43 -11.90 16.94
N LEU A 56 -3.95 -12.44 18.06
CA LEU A 56 -2.80 -11.91 18.79
C LEU A 56 -1.54 -11.97 17.93
N ILE A 57 -1.25 -13.12 17.33
CA ILE A 57 -0.08 -13.33 16.48
C ILE A 57 -0.12 -12.46 15.23
N TYR A 58 -1.26 -12.35 14.54
CA TYR A 58 -1.37 -11.44 13.40
C TYR A 58 -1.01 -10.00 13.79
N THR A 59 -1.48 -9.53 14.94
CA THR A 59 -1.15 -8.18 15.43
C THR A 59 0.32 -8.07 15.84
N ALA A 60 0.88 -9.10 16.47
CA ALA A 60 2.30 -9.14 16.80
C ALA A 60 3.18 -9.06 15.55
N ILE A 61 2.83 -9.80 14.48
CA ILE A 61 3.53 -9.74 13.18
C ILE A 61 3.41 -8.35 12.56
N HIS A 62 2.26 -7.69 12.69
CA HIS A 62 2.08 -6.30 12.22
C HIS A 62 3.05 -5.33 12.90
N GLU A 63 3.09 -5.34 14.24
CA GLU A 63 3.99 -4.46 14.98
C GLU A 63 5.47 -4.85 14.78
N PHE A 64 5.75 -6.15 14.61
CA PHE A 64 7.09 -6.63 14.27
C PHE A 64 7.54 -6.17 12.88
N ALA A 65 6.64 -6.11 11.89
CA ALA A 65 6.95 -5.52 10.60
C ALA A 65 7.35 -4.04 10.71
N HIS A 66 6.77 -3.29 11.66
CA HIS A 66 7.22 -1.93 11.95
C HIS A 66 8.63 -1.91 12.53
N HIS A 67 8.94 -2.86 13.43
CA HIS A 67 10.27 -3.02 13.99
C HIS A 67 11.32 -3.32 12.90
N VAL A 68 11.10 -4.37 12.10
CA VAL A 68 12.00 -4.76 10.99
C VAL A 68 12.22 -3.60 10.02
N HIS A 69 11.16 -2.88 9.65
CA HIS A 69 11.26 -1.72 8.76
C HIS A 69 12.06 -0.58 9.39
N ALA A 70 11.90 -0.32 10.69
CA ALA A 70 12.60 0.75 11.39
C ALA A 70 14.10 0.46 11.56
N THR A 71 14.49 -0.79 11.79
CA THR A 71 15.88 -1.18 12.09
C THR A 71 16.71 -1.50 10.85
N ARG A 72 16.08 -2.01 9.78
CA ARG A 72 16.79 -2.33 8.53
C ARG A 72 16.87 -1.18 7.53
N SER A 73 16.05 -0.15 7.70
CA SER A 73 16.03 0.96 6.75
C SER A 73 17.32 1.79 6.86
N PRO A 74 18.10 1.96 5.79
CA PRO A 74 19.27 2.84 5.79
C PRO A 74 18.88 4.33 5.89
N LEU A 75 17.58 4.62 5.77
CA LEU A 75 17.00 5.96 5.84
C LEU A 75 16.04 6.05 7.03
N PRO A 76 15.91 7.21 7.69
CA PRO A 76 14.89 7.41 8.70
C PRO A 76 13.50 7.05 8.17
N VAL A 77 12.79 6.16 8.88
CA VAL A 77 11.41 5.84 8.54
C VAL A 77 10.54 7.06 8.85
N GLY A 78 9.92 7.63 7.81
CA GLY A 78 9.07 8.81 7.94
C GLY A 78 7.80 8.57 8.80
N PRO A 79 7.02 9.62 9.09
CA PRO A 79 5.90 9.57 10.03
C PRO A 79 4.70 8.74 9.54
N LYS A 80 4.69 8.29 8.27
CA LYS A 80 3.63 7.46 7.71
C LYS A 80 3.94 5.98 8.00
N PRO A 81 3.19 5.30 8.88
CA PRO A 81 3.54 3.95 9.32
C PRO A 81 3.43 2.90 8.21
N HIS A 82 2.42 3.01 7.33
CA HIS A 82 2.11 1.97 6.33
C HIS A 82 2.53 2.37 4.91
N THR A 83 3.84 2.49 4.70
CA THR A 83 4.46 2.69 3.37
C THR A 83 4.36 1.42 2.50
N ILE A 84 4.73 1.53 1.21
CA ILE A 84 4.83 0.35 0.33
C ILE A 84 5.83 -0.66 0.90
N GLU A 85 6.96 -0.17 1.42
CA GLU A 85 8.02 -1.01 1.98
C GLU A 85 7.57 -1.74 3.24
N PHE A 86 6.92 -1.05 4.17
CA PHE A 86 6.30 -1.69 5.33
C PHE A 86 5.33 -2.81 4.90
N ARG A 87 4.48 -2.56 3.90
CA ARG A 87 3.50 -3.55 3.44
C ARG A 87 4.17 -4.76 2.80
N ARG A 88 5.26 -4.55 2.04
CA ARG A 88 6.09 -5.62 1.49
C ARG A 88 6.62 -6.52 2.62
N ILE A 89 7.30 -5.92 3.62
CA ILE A 89 7.83 -6.61 4.80
C ILE A 89 6.72 -7.38 5.54
N LEU A 90 5.58 -6.73 5.80
CA LEU A 90 4.45 -7.37 6.48
C LEU A 90 3.92 -8.59 5.71
N HIS A 91 3.77 -8.47 4.39
CA HIS A 91 3.28 -9.58 3.57
C HIS A 91 4.28 -10.76 3.51
N GLU A 92 5.58 -10.48 3.49
CA GLU A 92 6.63 -11.51 3.55
C GLU A 92 6.64 -12.23 4.90
N LEU A 93 6.56 -11.49 6.01
CA LEU A 93 6.48 -12.05 7.35
C LEU A 93 5.22 -12.90 7.53
N LEU A 94 4.07 -12.46 7.01
CA LEU A 94 2.82 -13.23 7.05
C LEU A 94 2.92 -14.52 6.22
N ALA A 95 3.49 -14.46 5.01
CA ALA A 95 3.69 -15.64 4.18
C ALA A 95 4.59 -16.67 4.89
N LYS A 96 5.71 -16.23 5.46
CA LYS A 96 6.59 -17.09 6.26
C LYS A 96 5.90 -17.63 7.51
N ALA A 97 5.05 -16.84 8.15
CA ALA A 97 4.27 -17.29 9.32
C ALA A 97 3.21 -18.35 8.95
N GLU A 98 2.59 -18.25 7.77
CA GLU A 98 1.71 -19.28 7.24
C GLU A 98 2.49 -20.57 6.94
N GLU A 99 3.66 -20.48 6.30
CA GLU A 99 4.53 -21.63 5.99
C GLU A 99 5.04 -22.36 7.24
N LEU A 100 5.37 -21.61 8.30
CA LEU A 100 5.83 -22.14 9.58
C LEU A 100 4.69 -22.55 10.53
N GLU A 101 3.44 -22.47 10.07
CA GLU A 101 2.21 -22.73 10.85
C GLU A 101 2.08 -21.88 12.13
N ILE A 102 2.79 -20.74 12.18
CA ILE A 102 2.74 -19.76 13.28
C ILE A 102 1.43 -18.95 13.21
N TYR A 103 0.96 -18.69 12.00
CA TYR A 103 -0.27 -17.96 11.73
C TYR A 103 -1.16 -18.76 10.78
N GLN A 104 -2.46 -18.83 11.10
CA GLN A 104 -3.44 -19.50 10.24
C GLN A 104 -4.32 -18.47 9.53
N ASN A 105 -4.27 -18.50 8.21
CA ASN A 105 -5.11 -17.67 7.37
C ASN A 105 -6.51 -18.28 7.24
N ILE A 106 -7.43 -17.84 8.10
CA ILE A 106 -8.82 -18.34 8.13
C ILE A 106 -9.54 -18.17 6.78
N PHE A 107 -9.10 -17.22 5.95
CA PHE A 107 -9.70 -16.95 4.64
C PHE A 107 -9.41 -18.06 3.62
N ARG A 108 -8.43 -18.92 3.90
CA ARG A 108 -8.04 -20.07 3.05
C ARG A 108 -8.58 -21.42 3.55
N SER A 109 -9.00 -21.50 4.82
CA SER A 109 -9.41 -22.77 5.44
C SER A 109 -10.90 -22.82 5.78
N ASN A 110 -11.54 -21.69 6.08
CA ASN A 110 -12.95 -21.66 6.42
C ASN A 110 -13.83 -21.73 5.16
N PRO A 111 -14.77 -22.70 5.06
CA PRO A 111 -15.61 -22.89 3.88
C PRO A 111 -16.45 -21.66 3.48
N ASP A 112 -16.93 -20.88 4.44
CA ASP A 112 -17.76 -19.69 4.18
C ASP A 112 -16.92 -18.60 3.50
N PHE A 113 -15.69 -18.37 3.98
CA PHE A 113 -14.76 -17.44 3.34
C PHE A 113 -14.32 -17.90 1.96
N ILE A 114 -14.11 -19.21 1.76
CA ILE A 114 -13.75 -19.76 0.45
C ILE A 114 -14.90 -19.54 -0.54
N ALA A 115 -16.13 -19.91 -0.16
CA ALA A 115 -17.31 -19.75 -1.00
C ALA A 115 -17.59 -18.27 -1.32
N LEU A 116 -17.49 -17.39 -0.31
CA LEU A 116 -17.67 -15.95 -0.49
C LEU A 116 -16.58 -15.37 -1.40
N THR A 117 -15.32 -15.72 -1.18
CA THR A 117 -14.18 -15.28 -2.00
C THR A 117 -14.36 -15.71 -3.45
N HIS A 118 -14.75 -16.98 -3.69
CA HIS A 118 -15.04 -17.47 -5.03
C HIS A 118 -16.14 -16.65 -5.71
N ARG A 119 -17.24 -16.36 -4.99
CA ARG A 119 -18.33 -15.52 -5.51
C ARG A 119 -17.85 -14.10 -5.83
N ILE A 120 -17.05 -13.48 -4.95
CA ILE A 120 -16.50 -12.13 -5.16
C ILE A 120 -15.61 -12.11 -6.40
N ARG A 121 -14.67 -13.06 -6.51
CA ARG A 121 -13.73 -13.12 -7.63
C ARG A 121 -14.42 -13.33 -8.96
N THR A 122 -15.39 -14.24 -9.03
CA THR A 122 -16.06 -14.59 -10.29
C THR A 122 -17.11 -13.55 -10.69
N ARG A 123 -18.07 -13.25 -9.81
CA ARG A 123 -19.25 -12.44 -10.16
C ARG A 123 -19.01 -10.94 -10.16
N TYR A 124 -17.99 -10.47 -9.45
CA TYR A 124 -17.76 -9.03 -9.29
C TYR A 124 -16.41 -8.60 -9.84
N LEU A 125 -15.31 -9.24 -9.44
CA LEU A 125 -13.99 -8.84 -9.92
C LEU A 125 -13.80 -9.19 -11.40
N SER A 126 -13.95 -10.45 -11.77
CA SER A 126 -13.78 -10.91 -13.16
C SER A 126 -14.84 -10.34 -14.09
N ALA A 127 -16.12 -10.45 -13.72
CA ALA A 127 -17.21 -9.91 -14.54
C ALA A 127 -17.12 -8.38 -14.69
N GLY A 128 -16.78 -7.67 -13.60
CA GLY A 128 -16.54 -6.23 -13.65
C GLY A 128 -15.34 -5.87 -14.52
N GLY A 129 -14.22 -6.60 -14.40
CA GLY A 129 -13.06 -6.43 -15.26
C GLY A 129 -13.40 -6.61 -16.74
N GLN A 130 -14.20 -7.62 -17.06
CA GLN A 130 -14.62 -7.92 -18.43
C GLN A 130 -15.48 -6.80 -19.00
N LEU A 131 -16.48 -6.33 -18.24
CA LEU A 131 -17.33 -5.21 -18.65
C LEU A 131 -16.50 -3.95 -18.93
N MET A 132 -15.51 -3.65 -18.10
CA MET A 132 -14.66 -2.47 -18.30
C MET A 132 -13.72 -2.62 -19.50
N LYS A 133 -13.28 -3.85 -19.82
CA LYS A 133 -12.50 -4.15 -21.02
C LYS A 133 -13.32 -3.99 -22.29
N GLU A 134 -14.55 -4.49 -22.29
CA GLU A 134 -15.52 -4.31 -23.39
C GLU A 134 -15.88 -2.83 -23.56
N PHE A 135 -16.05 -2.08 -22.47
CA PHE A 135 -16.27 -0.64 -22.55
C PHE A 135 -15.07 0.07 -23.20
N GLY A 136 -13.85 -0.38 -22.93
CA GLY A 136 -12.65 0.09 -23.63
C GLY A 136 -12.73 -0.08 -25.16
N GLN A 137 -13.27 -1.20 -25.65
CA GLN A 137 -13.51 -1.43 -27.07
C GLN A 137 -14.53 -0.45 -27.65
N VAL A 138 -15.66 -0.26 -26.97
CA VAL A 138 -16.71 0.67 -27.41
C VAL A 138 -16.20 2.12 -27.45
N LEU A 139 -15.30 2.49 -26.53
CA LEU A 139 -14.66 3.81 -26.54
C LEU A 139 -13.73 4.00 -27.75
N ILE A 140 -13.08 2.93 -28.23
CA ILE A 140 -12.30 2.97 -29.49
C ILE A 140 -13.24 3.23 -30.68
N GLU A 141 -14.39 2.57 -30.72
CA GLU A 141 -15.40 2.81 -31.77
C GLU A 141 -15.91 4.27 -31.72
N ALA A 142 -16.14 4.81 -30.52
CA ALA A 142 -16.52 6.20 -30.33
C ALA A 142 -15.43 7.17 -30.80
N GLN A 143 -14.16 6.85 -30.54
CA GLN A 143 -13.02 7.63 -31.03
C GLN A 143 -12.97 7.64 -32.57
N GLN A 144 -13.10 6.47 -33.20
CA GLN A 144 -13.16 6.35 -34.66
C GLN A 144 -14.34 7.10 -35.27
N LEU A 145 -15.49 7.13 -34.59
CA LEU A 145 -16.64 7.91 -35.02
C LEU A 145 -16.38 9.41 -34.90
N CYS A 146 -15.76 9.87 -33.81
CA CYS A 146 -15.35 11.27 -33.65
C CYS A 146 -14.39 11.70 -34.77
N ASP A 147 -13.39 10.87 -35.08
CA ASP A 147 -12.41 11.13 -36.14
C ASP A 147 -13.10 11.29 -37.51
N ARG A 148 -14.03 10.39 -37.85
CA ARG A 148 -14.81 10.45 -39.11
C ARG A 148 -15.66 11.72 -39.24
N HIS A 149 -16.13 12.26 -38.13
CA HIS A 149 -16.96 13.46 -38.12
C HIS A 149 -16.18 14.74 -37.76
N HIS A 150 -14.84 14.66 -37.70
CA HIS A 150 -13.97 15.76 -37.27
C HIS A 150 -14.37 16.36 -35.91
N ALA A 151 -14.91 15.52 -35.02
CA ALA A 151 -15.28 15.87 -33.67
C ALA A 151 -14.13 15.54 -32.70
N ARG A 152 -14.06 16.27 -31.59
CA ARG A 152 -13.04 16.05 -30.57
C ARG A 152 -13.47 14.96 -29.58
N PHE A 153 -12.73 13.85 -29.53
CA PHE A 153 -13.04 12.73 -28.64
C PHE A 153 -13.07 13.14 -27.16
N GLU A 154 -12.16 14.00 -26.69
CA GLU A 154 -12.18 14.43 -25.29
C GLU A 154 -13.44 15.22 -24.92
N ASP A 155 -13.98 16.00 -25.85
CA ASP A 155 -15.22 16.76 -25.63
C ASP A 155 -16.41 15.80 -25.50
N TYR A 156 -16.48 14.79 -26.37
CA TYR A 156 -17.49 13.72 -26.29
C TYR A 156 -17.43 12.97 -24.95
N VAL A 157 -16.23 12.56 -24.54
CA VAL A 157 -16.02 11.85 -23.26
C VAL A 157 -16.43 12.70 -22.07
N GLN A 158 -16.02 13.97 -22.02
CA GLN A 158 -16.26 14.83 -20.86
C GLN A 158 -17.69 15.35 -20.81
N ARG A 159 -18.25 15.79 -21.94
CA ARG A 159 -19.54 16.51 -21.97
C ARG A 159 -20.73 15.61 -22.28
N THR A 160 -20.54 14.55 -23.05
CA THR A 160 -21.62 13.63 -23.41
C THR A 160 -21.64 12.42 -22.49
N LEU A 161 -20.48 11.80 -22.25
CA LEU A 161 -20.39 10.62 -21.38
C LEU A 161 -20.20 10.98 -19.90
N CYS A 162 -19.88 12.23 -19.57
CA CYS A 162 -19.61 12.69 -18.21
C CYS A 162 -18.49 11.90 -17.53
N LEU A 163 -17.44 11.55 -18.28
CA LEU A 163 -16.28 10.81 -17.79
C LEU A 163 -15.02 11.65 -17.81
N GLU A 164 -14.07 11.33 -16.93
CA GLU A 164 -12.71 11.85 -17.04
C GLU A 164 -11.98 11.20 -18.22
N THR A 165 -11.29 12.01 -19.03
CA THR A 165 -10.48 11.53 -20.16
C THR A 165 -9.44 10.50 -19.73
N GLN A 166 -8.83 10.66 -18.56
CA GLN A 166 -7.86 9.70 -18.03
C GLN A 166 -8.49 8.33 -17.77
N THR A 167 -9.73 8.32 -17.28
CA THR A 167 -10.49 7.11 -17.00
C THR A 167 -10.86 6.38 -18.30
N ALA A 168 -11.35 7.10 -19.31
CA ALA A 168 -11.62 6.54 -20.65
C ALA A 168 -10.33 5.97 -21.30
N ASN A 169 -9.23 6.72 -21.27
CA ASN A 169 -7.95 6.27 -21.81
C ASN A 169 -7.37 5.06 -21.07
N SER A 170 -7.70 4.88 -19.78
CA SER A 170 -7.32 3.67 -19.06
C SER A 170 -8.09 2.46 -19.56
N MET A 171 -9.39 2.56 -19.83
CA MET A 171 -10.21 1.45 -20.34
C MET A 171 -9.81 1.07 -21.77
N ILE A 172 -9.57 2.07 -22.63
CA ILE A 172 -9.04 1.84 -24.00
C ILE A 172 -7.76 1.01 -23.94
N ARG A 173 -6.81 1.38 -23.05
CA ARG A 173 -5.56 0.61 -22.87
C ARG A 173 -5.80 -0.78 -22.30
N MET A 174 -6.78 -0.98 -21.42
CA MET A 174 -7.12 -2.33 -20.93
C MET A 174 -7.54 -3.26 -22.07
N HIS A 175 -8.32 -2.76 -23.01
CA HIS A 175 -8.68 -3.50 -24.22
C HIS A 175 -7.48 -3.67 -25.15
N ALA A 176 -6.79 -2.58 -25.49
CA ALA A 176 -5.70 -2.59 -26.45
C ALA A 176 -4.50 -3.45 -26.03
N TYR A 177 -4.23 -3.55 -24.72
CA TYR A 177 -3.17 -4.39 -24.16
C TYR A 177 -3.64 -5.78 -23.75
N ASP A 178 -4.89 -6.14 -24.07
CA ASP A 178 -5.50 -7.41 -23.74
C ASP A 178 -5.36 -7.79 -22.24
N VAL A 179 -5.57 -6.82 -21.34
CA VAL A 179 -5.39 -7.05 -19.90
C VAL A 179 -6.39 -8.10 -19.40
N ARG A 180 -5.90 -9.07 -18.62
CA ARG A 180 -6.67 -10.17 -18.02
C ARG A 180 -7.77 -9.64 -17.07
N PRO A 181 -9.06 -9.86 -17.36
CA PRO A 181 -10.17 -9.39 -16.52
C PRO A 181 -10.20 -9.94 -15.09
N GLU A 182 -9.62 -11.13 -14.88
CA GLU A 182 -9.71 -11.91 -13.65
C GLU A 182 -9.05 -11.21 -12.45
N VAL A 183 -8.12 -10.28 -12.72
CA VAL A 183 -7.46 -9.46 -11.70
C VAL A 183 -8.36 -8.34 -11.17
N GLY A 184 -9.47 -8.04 -11.86
CA GLY A 184 -10.43 -7.00 -11.52
C GLY A 184 -10.02 -5.59 -11.96
N TYR A 185 -11.02 -4.74 -12.24
CA TYR A 185 -10.84 -3.41 -12.85
C TYR A 185 -9.78 -2.52 -12.17
N GLU A 186 -9.74 -2.48 -10.84
CA GLU A 186 -8.79 -1.64 -10.11
C GLU A 186 -7.32 -2.07 -10.28
N ASN A 187 -7.07 -3.37 -10.45
CA ASN A 187 -5.74 -3.89 -10.73
C ASN A 187 -5.42 -3.76 -12.22
N MET A 188 -6.42 -3.90 -13.10
CA MET A 188 -6.27 -3.66 -14.53
C MET A 188 -5.78 -2.24 -14.84
N LYS A 189 -6.17 -1.23 -14.04
CA LYS A 189 -5.62 0.14 -14.17
C LYS A 189 -4.11 0.21 -13.99
N ILE A 190 -3.57 -0.57 -13.04
CA ILE A 190 -2.13 -0.64 -12.78
C ILE A 190 -1.46 -1.31 -13.99
N VAL A 191 -1.97 -2.46 -14.41
CA VAL A 191 -1.43 -3.21 -15.55
C VAL A 191 -1.46 -2.38 -16.84
N ALA A 192 -2.58 -1.72 -17.14
CA ALA A 192 -2.75 -0.88 -18.32
C ALA A 192 -1.89 0.40 -18.31
N SER A 193 -1.33 0.78 -17.16
CA SER A 193 -0.38 1.88 -17.06
C SER A 193 1.04 1.49 -17.49
N ILE A 194 1.33 0.19 -17.59
CA ILE A 194 2.64 -0.35 -17.97
C ILE A 194 2.71 -0.45 -19.49
N GLY A 195 3.59 0.35 -20.09
CA GLY A 195 3.80 0.35 -21.54
C GLY A 195 4.56 -0.88 -22.05
N ASP A 196 5.55 -1.32 -21.27
CA ASP A 196 6.40 -2.47 -21.58
C ASP A 196 5.61 -3.80 -21.48
N PRO A 197 5.54 -4.61 -22.55
CA PRO A 197 4.77 -5.86 -22.56
C PRO A 197 5.26 -6.91 -21.55
N ASP A 198 6.56 -7.12 -21.42
CA ASP A 198 7.12 -8.16 -20.55
C ASP A 198 6.86 -7.84 -19.08
N ARG A 199 7.09 -6.58 -18.69
CA ARG A 199 6.80 -6.09 -17.35
C ARG A 199 5.31 -6.05 -17.04
N ARG A 200 4.48 -5.83 -18.07
CA ARG A 200 3.03 -5.90 -17.94
C ARG A 200 2.59 -7.33 -17.65
N ASP A 201 3.15 -8.31 -18.35
CA ASP A 201 2.85 -9.72 -18.13
C ASP A 201 3.32 -10.22 -16.76
N GLU A 202 4.50 -9.78 -16.31
CA GLU A 202 4.96 -10.02 -14.94
C GLU A 202 3.95 -9.49 -13.90
N ALA A 203 3.45 -8.27 -14.07
CA ALA A 203 2.44 -7.71 -13.17
C ALA A 203 1.11 -8.49 -13.21
N GLN A 204 0.68 -8.96 -14.38
CA GLN A 204 -0.52 -9.80 -14.51
C GLN A 204 -0.35 -11.12 -13.77
N GLN A 205 0.80 -11.76 -13.93
CA GLN A 205 1.11 -13.03 -13.27
C GLN A 205 1.20 -12.88 -11.75
N ALA A 206 1.83 -11.81 -11.27
CA ALA A 206 1.89 -11.48 -9.85
C ALA A 206 0.50 -11.32 -9.22
N PHE A 207 -0.44 -10.66 -9.90
CA PHE A 207 -1.84 -10.60 -9.43
C PHE A 207 -2.54 -11.95 -9.47
N ALA A 208 -2.30 -12.78 -10.49
CA ALA A 208 -2.85 -14.12 -10.58
C ALA A 208 -2.41 -15.02 -9.41
N GLU A 209 -1.15 -14.88 -8.98
CA GLU A 209 -0.56 -15.54 -7.80
C GLU A 209 -1.09 -14.99 -6.46
N GLY A 210 -1.93 -13.95 -6.50
CA GLY A 210 -2.54 -13.37 -5.30
C GLY A 210 -1.66 -12.35 -4.57
N LYS A 211 -0.61 -11.82 -5.22
CA LYS A 211 0.20 -10.73 -4.64
C LYS A 211 -0.66 -9.46 -4.50
N SER A 212 -0.41 -8.69 -3.44
CA SER A 212 -1.12 -7.44 -3.19
C SER A 212 -0.69 -6.34 -4.15
N ARG A 213 -1.51 -5.30 -4.30
CA ARG A 213 -1.19 -4.13 -5.15
C ARG A 213 0.14 -3.48 -4.80
N ASP A 214 0.46 -3.42 -3.50
CA ASP A 214 1.71 -2.82 -3.04
C ASP A 214 2.91 -3.73 -3.34
N ALA A 215 2.75 -5.06 -3.23
CA ALA A 215 3.77 -6.01 -3.65
C ALA A 215 4.04 -5.93 -5.16
N VAL A 216 3.00 -5.86 -5.99
CA VAL A 216 3.16 -5.68 -7.45
C VAL A 216 3.85 -4.35 -7.77
N ARG A 217 3.47 -3.26 -7.09
CA ARG A 217 4.15 -1.96 -7.25
C ARG A 217 5.61 -2.00 -6.81
N ALA A 218 5.93 -2.75 -5.77
CA ALA A 218 7.31 -2.93 -5.33
C ALA A 218 8.15 -3.63 -6.40
N ILE A 219 7.68 -4.77 -6.93
CA ILE A 219 8.32 -5.50 -8.05
C ILE A 219 8.57 -4.58 -9.25
N LEU A 220 7.57 -3.76 -9.59
CA LEU A 220 7.69 -2.80 -10.69
C LEU A 220 8.63 -1.63 -10.39
N ARG A 221 8.98 -1.34 -9.13
CA ARG A 221 9.98 -0.30 -8.81
C ARG A 221 11.40 -0.85 -8.91
N THR A 222 11.63 -2.08 -8.45
CA THR A 222 12.95 -2.72 -8.48
C THR A 222 13.49 -2.91 -9.90
N GLY A 223 12.61 -3.04 -10.90
CA GLY A 223 12.98 -3.11 -12.32
C GLY A 223 13.23 -1.76 -13.00
N SER A 224 13.08 -0.62 -12.31
CA SER A 224 13.22 0.72 -12.90
C SER A 224 14.22 1.57 -12.13
N SER A 225 15.45 1.67 -12.66
CA SER A 225 16.58 2.49 -12.17
C SER A 225 17.15 2.08 -10.82
N GLU A 226 18.49 2.08 -10.72
CA GLU A 226 19.24 1.91 -9.46
C GLU A 226 18.59 2.72 -8.34
N GLU A 227 18.31 2.07 -7.20
CA GLU A 227 17.87 2.79 -6.01
C GLU A 227 18.91 3.89 -5.73
N PRO A 228 18.50 5.17 -5.62
CA PRO A 228 19.46 6.23 -5.40
C PRO A 228 20.22 5.96 -4.12
N ASP A 229 21.55 6.04 -4.18
CA ASP A 229 22.46 5.89 -3.04
C ASP A 229 21.87 6.55 -1.76
N PRO A 230 21.76 5.82 -0.64
CA PRO A 230 21.20 6.33 0.61
C PRO A 230 21.77 7.70 1.03
N ALA A 231 23.06 7.95 0.81
CA ALA A 231 23.66 9.24 1.14
C ALA A 231 23.05 10.39 0.30
N THR A 232 22.79 10.14 -0.98
CA THR A 232 22.11 11.09 -1.87
C THR A 232 20.66 11.35 -1.44
N GLN A 233 19.95 10.33 -0.95
CA GLN A 233 18.58 10.50 -0.43
C GLN A 233 18.56 11.34 0.85
N LEU A 234 19.45 11.03 1.80
CA LEU A 234 19.61 11.81 3.04
C LEU A 234 19.96 13.27 2.77
N GLN A 235 20.84 13.53 1.81
CA GLN A 235 21.18 14.91 1.42
C GLN A 235 19.98 15.67 0.83
N LYS A 236 19.15 15.00 0.02
CA LYS A 236 17.92 15.61 -0.52
C LYS A 236 16.92 15.91 0.58
N GLU A 237 16.75 14.98 1.53
CA GLU A 237 15.86 15.16 2.67
C GLU A 237 16.35 16.27 3.61
N ARG A 238 17.65 16.32 3.92
CA ARG A 238 18.26 17.43 4.66
C ARG A 238 17.96 18.77 4.00
N ARG A 239 18.23 18.92 2.70
CA ARG A 239 17.94 20.15 1.94
C ARG A 239 16.45 20.52 1.93
N ARG A 240 15.56 19.53 2.00
CA ARG A 240 14.11 19.76 2.10
C ARG A 240 13.77 20.30 3.49
N ILE A 241 14.28 19.67 4.55
CA ILE A 241 14.06 20.10 5.93
C ILE A 241 14.61 21.51 6.15
N GLU A 242 15.81 21.81 5.67
CA GLU A 242 16.40 23.17 5.73
C GLU A 242 15.49 24.21 5.07
N ARG A 243 14.93 23.90 3.89
CA ARG A 243 13.95 24.78 3.22
C ARG A 243 12.65 24.94 4.04
N THR A 244 12.17 23.87 4.66
CA THR A 244 10.99 23.92 5.53
C THR A 244 11.26 24.77 6.77
N ILE A 245 12.43 24.62 7.42
CA ILE A 245 12.83 25.44 8.56
C ILE A 245 12.85 26.91 8.18
N ALA A 246 13.50 27.28 7.08
CA ALA A 246 13.55 28.67 6.61
C ALA A 246 12.15 29.23 6.32
N SER A 247 11.27 28.44 5.70
CA SER A 247 9.89 28.85 5.47
C SER A 247 9.08 29.04 6.76
N LEU A 248 9.28 28.16 7.75
CA LEU A 248 8.61 28.25 9.04
C LEU A 248 9.11 29.45 9.86
N GLN A 249 10.42 29.72 9.85
CA GLN A 249 11.01 30.91 10.47
C GLN A 249 10.45 32.20 9.86
N SER A 250 10.39 32.28 8.53
CA SER A 250 9.80 33.44 7.84
C SER A 250 8.31 33.65 8.19
N LYS A 251 7.55 32.55 8.32
CA LYS A 251 6.14 32.62 8.77
C LYS A 251 6.02 33.06 10.22
N LEU A 252 6.94 32.63 11.08
CA LEU A 252 6.98 33.03 12.49
C LEU A 252 7.26 34.54 12.61
N GLU A 253 8.24 35.05 11.89
CA GLU A 253 8.55 36.49 11.84
C GLU A 253 7.37 37.32 11.33
N ASP A 254 6.62 36.83 10.34
CA ASP A 254 5.40 37.50 9.87
C ASP A 254 4.30 37.52 10.94
N LEU A 255 4.14 36.44 11.70
CA LEU A 255 3.19 36.39 12.82
C LEU A 255 3.61 37.32 13.97
N ASP A 256 4.90 37.35 14.32
CA ASP A 256 5.43 38.24 15.36
C ASP A 256 5.20 39.70 15.00
N ARG A 257 5.49 40.10 13.75
CA ARG A 257 5.16 41.45 13.24
C ARG A 257 3.66 41.76 13.34
N ARG A 258 2.79 40.81 13.04
CA ARG A 258 1.34 40.99 13.17
C ARG A 258 0.91 41.10 14.64
N LEU A 259 1.54 40.36 15.54
CA LEU A 259 1.27 40.44 16.98
C LEU A 259 1.70 41.79 17.55
N GLU A 260 2.87 42.31 17.16
CA GLU A 260 3.35 43.65 17.54
C GLU A 260 2.37 44.76 17.11
N LEU A 261 1.74 44.62 15.94
CA LEU A 261 0.73 45.58 15.45
C LEU A 261 -0.59 45.54 16.25
N ILE A 262 -0.92 44.40 16.87
CA ILE A 262 -2.21 44.17 17.56
C ILE A 262 -2.08 44.28 19.08
N SER A 263 -0.89 44.06 19.64
CA SER A 263 -0.56 44.26 21.06
C SER A 263 0.54 45.31 21.20
N PRO A 264 0.25 46.60 20.99
CA PRO A 264 1.19 47.63 21.39
C PRO A 264 1.37 47.53 22.92
N ALA A 265 2.62 47.43 23.34
CA ALA A 265 3.02 47.29 24.74
C ALA A 265 2.22 48.25 25.65
N ARG A 266 1.67 47.72 26.76
CA ARG A 266 1.31 48.53 27.93
C ARG A 266 2.57 48.95 28.67
#